data_AF-M2Z5R5-F1
#
_entry.id   AF-M2Z5R5-F1
#
_cell.length_a   1.000
_cell.length_b   1.000
_cell.length_c   1.000
_cell.angle_alpha   90.00
_cell.angle_beta   90.00
_cell.angle_gamma   90.00
#
_symmetry.space_group_name_H-M   'P 1'
#
loop_
_entity.id
_entity.type
_entity.pdbx_description
1 polymer ?
#
loop_
_entity_poly.entity_id
_entity_poly.type
_entity_poly.pdbx_seq_one_letter_code
_entity_poly.pdbx_strand_id
1 'polypeptide(L)' 'MQYRWEEIDQLAEILEAEVAGHPVDTDRARELAERLVRLCPDIAKTMNRVVERFAPEAATAAA' A
#
# COMPACT_ATOMS: atom_id res chain seq x y z
N MET A 1 19.12 -0.48 13.27
CA MET A 1 18.45 -1.04 12.08
C MET A 1 16.96 -1.26 12.37
N GLN A 2 16.16 -0.19 12.46
CA GLN A 2 14.78 -0.24 13.01
C GLN A 2 13.67 0.05 11.98
N TYR A 3 14.00 0.60 10.81
CA TYR A 3 13.02 1.02 9.80
C TYR A 3 12.17 -0.11 9.18
N ARG A 4 12.56 -1.38 9.36
CA ARG A 4 11.89 -2.52 8.71
C ARG A 4 10.46 -2.76 9.18
N TRP A 5 10.12 -2.38 10.41
CA TRP A 5 8.80 -2.63 10.97
C TRP A 5 7.86 -1.44 10.83
N GLU A 6 8.38 -0.20 10.91
CA GLU A 6 7.55 1.02 10.83
C GLU A 6 6.79 1.13 9.50
N GLU A 7 7.38 0.72 8.37
CA GLU A 7 6.72 0.78 7.06
C GLU A 7 5.61 -0.28 6.91
N ILE A 8 5.79 -1.44 7.53
CA ILE A 8 4.79 -2.51 7.56
C ILE A 8 3.63 -2.10 8.47
N ASP A 9 3.94 -1.53 9.64
CA ASP A 9 2.97 -1.06 10.63
C ASP A 9 2.12 0.08 10.04
N GLN A 10 2.75 1.06 9.40
CA GLN A 10 2.05 2.13 8.69
C GLN A 10 1.15 1.60 7.56
N LEU A 11 1.61 0.62 6.78
CA LEU A 11 0.79 0.05 5.72
C LEU A 11 -0.39 -0.75 6.30
N ALA A 12 -0.17 -1.47 7.40
CA ALA A 12 -1.23 -2.20 8.10
C ALA A 12 -2.29 -1.23 8.64
N GLU A 13 -1.89 -0.15 9.30
CA GLU A 13 -2.80 0.87 9.83
C GLU A 13 -3.67 1.47 8.71
N ILE A 14 -3.08 1.76 7.55
CA ILE A 14 -3.82 2.26 6.39
C ILE A 14 -4.81 1.22 5.87
N LEU A 15 -4.41 -0.05 5.76
CA LEU A 15 -5.32 -1.12 5.32
C LEU A 15 -6.46 -1.37 6.32
N GLU A 16 -6.18 -1.30 7.61
CA GLU A 16 -7.18 -1.43 8.68
C GLU A 16 -8.18 -0.26 8.65
N ALA A 17 -7.68 0.95 8.45
CA ALA A 17 -8.53 2.14 8.27
C ALA A 17 -9.44 2.00 7.03
N GLU A 18 -8.94 1.43 5.92
CA GLU A 18 -9.75 1.16 4.73
C GLU A 18 -10.89 0.18 5.03
N VAL A 19 -10.57 -0.92 5.72
CA VAL A 19 -11.56 -1.94 6.12
C VAL A 19 -12.59 -1.38 7.09
N ALA A 20 -12.18 -0.46 7.96
CA ALA A 20 -13.06 0.26 8.87
C ALA A 20 -13.94 1.32 8.17
N GLY A 21 -13.74 1.58 6.88
CA GLY A 21 -14.47 2.58 6.10
C GLY A 21 -14.00 4.01 6.34
N HIS A 22 -12.80 4.19 6.91
CA HIS A 22 -12.18 5.49 7.06
C HIS A 22 -11.54 5.93 5.74
N PRO A 23 -11.47 7.26 5.49
CA PRO A 23 -10.70 7.77 4.37
C PRO A 23 -9.23 7.42 4.56
N VAL A 24 -8.65 6.78 3.55
CA VAL A 24 -7.25 6.36 3.55
C VAL A 24 -6.47 7.06 2.45
N ASP A 25 -5.19 7.30 2.73
CA ASP A 25 -4.27 7.87 1.74
C ASP A 25 -3.72 6.74 0.87
N THR A 26 -4.35 6.55 -0.29
CA THR A 26 -4.02 5.48 -1.23
C THR A 26 -2.66 5.71 -1.90
N ASP A 27 -2.24 6.96 -2.10
CA ASP A 27 -0.92 7.28 -2.65
C ASP A 27 0.17 6.90 -1.64
N ARG A 28 -0.06 7.21 -0.35
CA ARG A 28 0.82 6.80 0.74
C ARG A 28 0.91 5.28 0.89
N ALA A 29 -0.22 4.57 0.80
CA ALA A 29 -0.26 3.11 0.82
C ALA A 29 0.58 2.51 -0.32
N ARG A 30 0.49 3.10 -1.52
CA ARG A 30 1.29 2.70 -2.68
C ARG A 30 2.79 2.90 -2.42
N GLU A 31 3.20 4.09 -1.97
CA GLU A 31 4.62 4.38 -1.69
C GLU A 31 5.22 3.40 -0.68
N LEU A 32 4.48 3.09 0.39
CA LEU A 32 4.90 2.13 1.42
C LEU A 32 5.02 0.71 0.82
N ALA A 33 4.02 0.27 0.06
CA ALA A 33 4.06 -1.03 -0.59
C ALA A 33 5.22 -1.16 -1.60
N GLU A 34 5.50 -0.11 -2.40
CA GLU A 34 6.65 -0.08 -3.32
C GLU A 34 8.00 -0.14 -2.58
N ARG A 35 8.11 0.54 -1.43
CA ARG A 35 9.31 0.46 -0.60
C ARG A 35 9.49 -0.93 0.00
N LEU A 36 8.40 -1.56 0.47
CA LEU A 36 8.43 -2.93 0.99
C LEU A 36 8.80 -3.97 -0.08
N VAL A 37 8.36 -3.79 -1.33
CA VAL A 37 8.82 -4.61 -2.48
C VAL A 37 10.34 -4.55 -2.64
N ARG A 38 10.93 -3.35 -2.55
CA ARG A 38 12.39 -3.15 -2.69
C ARG A 38 13.17 -3.72 -1.50
N LEU A 39 12.61 -3.65 -0.30
CA LEU A 39 13.27 -4.10 0.93
C LEU A 39 13.12 -5.60 1.16
N CYS A 40 12.02 -6.22 0.72
CA CYS A 40 11.69 -7.61 0.98
C CYS A 40 11.14 -8.29 -0.30
N PRO A 41 12.03 -8.88 -1.13
CA PRO A 41 11.63 -9.53 -2.38
C PRO A 41 10.72 -10.76 -2.15
N ASP A 42 10.73 -11.36 -0.96
CA ASP A 42 9.91 -12.52 -0.62
C ASP A 42 8.41 -12.16 -0.58
N ILE A 43 8.07 -11.01 0.01
CA ILE A 43 6.70 -10.49 0.07
C ILE A 43 6.34 -9.61 -1.13
N ALA A 44 7.30 -9.37 -2.05
CA ALA A 44 7.12 -8.46 -3.17
C ALA A 44 5.91 -8.84 -4.03
N LYS A 45 5.63 -10.14 -4.21
CA LYS A 45 4.48 -10.59 -4.99
C LYS A 45 3.14 -10.15 -4.37
N THR A 46 3.03 -10.19 -3.05
CA THR A 46 1.84 -9.74 -2.32
C THR A 46 1.76 -8.22 -2.32
N MET A 47 2.89 -7.53 -2.07
CA MET A 47 2.94 -6.08 -2.05
C MET A 47 2.67 -5.45 -3.42
N ASN A 48 3.08 -6.08 -4.52
CA ASN A 48 2.74 -5.62 -5.87
C ASN A 48 1.22 -5.62 -6.11
N ARG A 49 0.47 -6.60 -5.59
CA ARG A 49 -1.00 -6.58 -5.68
C ARG A 49 -1.62 -5.39 -4.93
N VAL A 50 -1.00 -5.01 -3.82
CA VAL A 50 -1.40 -3.83 -3.04
C VAL A 50 -1.10 -2.56 -3.83
N VAL A 51 0.08 -2.46 -4.45
CA VAL A 51 0.46 -1.37 -5.36
C VAL A 51 -0.50 -1.28 -6.54
N GLU A 52 -0.88 -2.41 -7.16
CA GLU A 52 -1.83 -2.44 -8.28
C GLU A 52 -3.26 -2.04 -7.84
N ARG A 53 -3.70 -2.47 -6.65
CA ARG A 53 -5.02 -2.09 -6.09
C ARG A 53 -5.11 -0.59 -5.79
N PHE A 54 -4.02 -0.02 -5.29
CA PHE A 54 -3.92 1.41 -4.97
C PHE A 54 -3.35 2.24 -6.13
N ALA A 55 -3.05 1.61 -7.27
CA ALA A 55 -2.69 2.35 -8.45
C ALA A 55 -3.90 3.22 -8.81
N PRO A 56 -3.71 4.53 -9.02
CA PRO A 56 -4.79 5.35 -9.50
C PRO A 56 -5.22 4.77 -10.84
N GLU A 57 -6.42 4.16 -10.88
CA GLU A 57 -7.05 3.85 -12.16
C GLU A 57 -7.14 5.18 -12.91
N ALA A 58 -6.38 5.29 -13.99
CA ALA A 58 -6.69 6.19 -15.08
C ALA A 58 -8.00 5.74 -15.76
N ALA A 59 -9.10 5.55 -15.01
CA ALA A 59 -10.41 5.11 -15.49
C ALA A 59 -11.52 5.19 -14.43
N THR A 60 -11.86 6.40 -14.00
CA THR A 60 -13.29 6.75 -13.93
C THR A 60 -13.49 8.04 -14.74
N ALA A 61 -13.24 7.90 -16.03
CA ALA A 61 -13.77 8.75 -17.09
C ALA A 61 -14.60 7.85 -18.01
N ALA A 62 -15.72 7.36 -17.47
CA ALA A 62 -16.82 6.78 -18.22
C ALA A 62 -18.11 7.16 -17.49
N ALA A 63 -18.52 8.41 -17.67
CA ALA A 63 -19.87 8.91 -17.43
C ALA A 63 -20.26 9.75 -18.64
#